data_AF-C3RX47-F1
#
_entry.id   AF-C3RX47-F1
#
_cell.length_a   1.000
_cell.length_b   1.000
_cell.length_c   1.000
_cell.angle_alpha   90.00
_cell.angle_beta   90.00
_cell.angle_gamma   90.00
#
_symmetry.space_group_name_H-M   'P 1'
#
loop_
_entity.id
_entity.type
_entity.pdbx_description
1 polymer ?
#
loop_
_entity_poly.entity_id
_entity_poly.type
_entity_poly.pdbx_seq_one_letter_code
_entity_poly.pdbx_strand_id
1 'polypeptide(L)' 'DFMMIILTFITMIIMFIMTMMFNNKLINRYLLQGHTMELLWTILPMF' A
#
# COMPACT_ATOMS: atom_id res chain seq x y z
N ASP A 1 23.42 -3.42 -2.08
CA ASP A 1 22.92 -2.46 -1.08
C ASP A 1 21.71 -1.66 -1.52
N PHE A 2 21.75 -0.94 -2.64
CA PHE A 2 20.58 -0.17 -3.14
C PHE A 2 19.30 -1.00 -3.35
N MET A 3 19.40 -2.22 -3.90
CA MET A 3 18.26 -3.12 -4.05
C MET A 3 17.64 -3.51 -2.70
N MET A 4 18.48 -3.74 -1.68
CA MET A 4 18.00 -4.08 -0.33
C MET A 4 17.31 -2.89 0.31
N ILE A 5 17.84 -1.67 0.12
CA ILE A 5 17.23 -0.43 0.61
C ILE A 5 15.83 -0.24 0.01
N ILE A 6 15.67 -0.43 -1.30
CA ILE A 6 14.36 -0.34 -1.98
C ILE A 6 13.39 -1.40 -1.44
N LEU A 7 13.85 -2.64 -1.27
CA LEU A 7 13.01 -3.71 -0.71
C LEU A 7 12.54 -3.35 0.71
N THR A 8 13.44 -2.89 1.58
CA THR A 8 13.09 -2.49 2.95
C THR A 8 12.16 -1.28 2.98
N PHE A 9 12.27 -0.38 2.01
CA PHE A 9 11.39 0.78 1.92
C PHE A 9 9.97 0.36 1.54
N ILE A 10 9.83 -0.54 0.55
CA ILE A 10 8.54 -1.11 0.14
C ILE A 10 7.88 -1.85 1.30
N THR A 11 8.62 -2.68 2.04
CA THR A 11 8.06 -3.42 3.18
C THR A 11 7.63 -2.49 4.31
N MET A 12 8.41 -1.45 4.61
CA MET A 12 8.05 -0.45 5.63
C MET A 12 6.79 0.33 5.24
N ILE A 13 6.63 0.71 3.97
CA ILE A 13 5.41 1.36 3.46
C ILE A 13 4.19 0.46 3.60
N ILE A 14 4.30 -0.81 3.19
CA ILE A 14 3.20 -1.77 3.30
C ILE A 14 2.80 -1.96 4.78
N MET A 15 3.78 -2.10 5.67
CA MET A 15 3.53 -2.24 7.11
C MET A 15 2.81 -1.02 7.69
N PHE A 16 3.21 0.20 7.30
CA PHE A 16 2.52 1.43 7.73
C PHE A 16 1.07 1.50 7.23
N ILE A 17 0.81 1.14 5.98
CA ILE A 17 -0.56 1.14 5.43
C ILE A 17 -1.44 0.13 6.18
N MET A 18 -0.90 -1.06 6.48
CA MET A 18 -1.61 -2.08 7.24
C MET A 18 -1.95 -1.60 8.65
N THR A 19 -1.01 -0.99 9.38
CA THR A 19 -1.27 -0.48 10.74
C THR A 19 -2.31 0.62 10.78
N MET A 20 -2.33 1.51 9.76
CA MET A 20 -3.32 2.56 9.65
C MET A 20 -4.74 2.03 9.38
N MET A 21 -4.88 0.92 8.64
CA MET A 21 -6.18 0.30 8.37
C MET A 21 -6.81 -0.35 9.60
N PHE A 22 -6.02 -0.88 10.54
CA PHE A 22 -6.56 -1.49 11.76
C PHE A 22 -7.30 -0.51 12.67
N ASN A 23 -6.90 0.76 12.70
CA ASN A 23 -7.53 1.80 13.54
C ASN A 23 -8.60 2.62 12.80
N ASN A 24 -8.97 2.22 11.58
CA ASN A 24 -9.93 2.98 10.78
C ASN A 24 -11.38 2.66 11.18
N LYS A 25 -12.09 3.66 11.74
CA LYS A 25 -13.52 3.54 12.10
C LYS A 25 -14.47 3.76 10.92
N LEU A 26 -13.98 4.23 9.78
CA LEU A 26 -14.76 4.46 8.56
C LEU A 26 -14.69 3.21 7.66
N ILE A 27 -15.83 2.55 7.47
CA ILE A 27 -15.91 1.36 6.62
C ILE A 27 -16.41 1.78 5.24
N ASN A 28 -15.49 1.83 4.27
CA ASN A 28 -15.85 1.91 2.85
C ASN A 28 -15.88 0.50 2.25
N ARG A 29 -17.08 -0.05 2.03
CA ARG A 29 -17.28 -1.41 1.50
C ARG A 29 -16.65 -1.61 0.10
N TYR A 30 -16.49 -0.55 -0.68
CA TYR A 30 -15.96 -0.62 -2.05
C TYR A 30 -14.47 -0.24 -2.14
N LEU A 31 -13.79 -0.04 -1.01
CA LEU A 31 -12.38 0.39 -0.97
C LEU A 31 -11.48 -0.50 -1.84
N LEU A 32 -11.66 -1.82 -1.79
CA LEU A 32 -10.85 -2.79 -2.53
C LEU A 32 -11.42 -3.18 -3.90
N GLN A 33 -12.60 -2.66 -4.27
CA GLN A 33 -13.26 -2.97 -5.54
C GLN A 33 -13.05 -1.89 -6.61
N GLY A 34 -12.50 -0.73 -6.23
CA GLY A 34 -12.22 0.34 -7.18
C GLY A 34 -11.04 0.01 -8.09
N HIS A 35 -11.27 0.00 -9.41
CA HIS A 35 -10.21 -0.12 -10.42
C HIS A 35 -9.09 0.93 -10.25
N THR A 36 -9.41 2.09 -9.66
CA THR A 36 -8.43 3.13 -9.34
C THR A 36 -7.42 2.69 -8.27
N MET A 37 -7.82 1.89 -7.28
CA MET A 37 -6.91 1.38 -6.23
C MET A 37 -5.96 0.31 -6.80
N GLU A 38 -6.42 -0.51 -7.74
CA GLU A 38 -5.59 -1.49 -8.43
C GLU A 38 -4.51 -0.84 -9.31
N LEU A 39 -4.87 0.26 -9.98
CA LEU A 39 -3.93 1.02 -10.78
C LEU A 39 -2.87 1.73 -9.91
N LEU A 40 -3.26 2.19 -8.72
CA LEU A 40 -2.36 2.90 -7.80
C LEU A 40 -1.24 1.99 -7.29
N TRP A 41 -1.57 0.79 -6.80
CA TRP A 41 -0.56 -0.13 -6.26
C TRP A 41 0.26 -0.89 -7.31
N THR A 42 -0.09 -0.81 -8.60
CA THR A 42 0.67 -1.42 -9.71
C THR A 42 1.70 -0.43 -10.26
N ILE A 43 1.38 0.86 -10.27
CA ILE A 43 2.29 1.92 -10.69
C ILE A 43 3.32 2.23 -9.58
N LEU A 44 2.91 2.25 -8.31
CA LEU A 44 3.78 2.58 -7.17
C LEU A 44 5.10 1.78 -7.09
N PRO A 45 5.14 0.45 -7.34
CA PRO A 45 6.37 -0.34 -7.31
C PRO A 45 7.15 -0.33 -8.63
N MET A 46 6.51 0.12 -9.71
CA MET A 46 7.13 0.16 -11.04
C MET A 46 8.03 1.39 -11.22
N PHE A 47 7.72 2.48 -10.51
CA PHE A 47 8.55 3.69 -10.39
C PHE A 47 9.58 3.56 -9.27
#